data_AF-A0A1I0EPB4-F1
#
_entry.id   AF-A0A1I0EPB4-F1
#
_cell.length_a   1.000
_cell.length_b   1.000
_cell.length_c   1.000
_cell.angle_alpha   90.00
_cell.angle_beta   90.00
_cell.angle_gamma   90.00
#
_symmetry.space_group_name_H-M   'P 1'
#
loop_
_entity.id
_entity.type
_entity.pdbx_description
1 polymer ?
#
loop_
_entity_poly.entity_id
_entity_poly.type
_entity_poly.pdbx_seq_one_letter_code
_entity_poly.pdbx_strand_id
1 'polypeptide(L)' 'MSRNLETRIERLETLAHDPLTDFFYDLTVRFAASQNMPAPQKQRSVGDALKQLSSYLPN' A
#
# COMPACT_ATOMS: atom_id res chain seq x y z
N MET A 1 -25.59 1.74 23.05
CA MET A 1 -24.13 1.76 23.24
C MET A 1 -23.34 1.32 21.99
N SER A 2 -23.92 1.42 20.78
CA SER A 2 -23.32 0.88 19.53
C SER A 2 -22.60 1.91 18.66
N ARG A 3 -22.92 3.21 18.81
CA ARG A 3 -22.36 4.30 17.97
C ARG A 3 -20.84 4.46 18.04
N ASN A 4 -20.20 4.07 19.14
CA ASN A 4 -18.75 4.29 19.30
C ASN A 4 -17.92 3.28 18.49
N LEU A 5 -18.38 2.02 18.39
CA LEU A 5 -17.69 0.97 17.64
C LEU A 5 -17.83 1.19 16.14
N GLU A 6 -19.03 1.51 15.66
CA GLU A 6 -19.29 1.80 14.25
C GLU A 6 -18.45 2.98 13.75
N THR A 7 -18.40 4.10 14.49
CA THR A 7 -17.56 5.25 14.13
C THR A 7 -16.06 4.93 14.18
N ARG A 8 -15.64 4.03 15.07
CA ARG A 8 -14.23 3.58 15.12
C ARG A 8 -13.90 2.67 13.95
N ILE A 9 -14.83 1.81 13.54
CA ILE A 9 -14.70 0.94 12.37
C ILE A 9 -14.67 1.79 11.11
N GLU A 10 -15.61 2.71 10.90
CA GLU A 10 -15.57 3.66 9.78
C GLU A 10 -14.24 4.42 9.71
N ARG A 11 -13.76 4.95 10.84
CA ARG A 11 -12.45 5.63 10.87
C ARG A 11 -11.30 4.69 10.57
N LEU A 12 -11.34 3.45 11.05
CA LEU A 12 -10.31 2.45 10.75
C LEU A 12 -10.37 2.01 9.30
N GLU A 13 -11.54 1.85 8.70
CA GLU A 13 -11.74 1.56 7.27
C GLU A 13 -11.24 2.73 6.42
N THR A 14 -11.54 3.96 6.81
CA THR A 14 -11.06 5.17 6.13
C THR A 14 -9.54 5.37 6.28
N LEU A 15 -8.95 4.92 7.39
CA LEU A 15 -7.50 5.02 7.66
C LEU A 15 -6.70 3.84 7.10
N ALA A 16 -7.29 2.66 6.97
CA ALA A 16 -6.62 1.44 6.54
C ALA A 16 -6.79 1.17 5.04
N HIS A 17 -7.78 1.77 4.40
CA HIS A 17 -8.05 1.60 2.98
C HIS A 17 -7.60 2.85 2.23
N ASP A 18 -6.30 2.92 1.99
CA ASP A 18 -5.74 3.84 0.99
C ASP A 18 -5.57 3.05 -0.32
N PRO A 19 -6.58 3.06 -1.20
CA PRO A 19 -6.57 2.25 -2.43
C PRO A 19 -5.40 2.61 -3.35
N LEU A 20 -4.83 3.81 -3.23
CA LEU A 20 -3.66 4.21 -4.00
C LEU A 20 -2.40 3.51 -3.49
N THR A 21 -2.20 3.48 -2.17
CA THR A 21 -1.07 2.78 -1.57
C THR A 21 -1.10 1.28 -1.88
N ASP A 22 -2.30 0.68 -1.88
CA ASP A 22 -2.51 -0.73 -2.25
C ASP A 22 -2.22 -0.97 -3.74
N PHE A 23 -2.68 -0.08 -4.63
CA PHE A 23 -2.39 -0.15 -6.06
C PHE A 23 -0.89 -0.09 -6.36
N PHE A 24 -0.16 0.84 -5.73
CA PHE A 24 1.29 0.98 -5.93
C PHE A 24 2.07 -0.20 -5.33
N TYR A 25 1.61 -0.73 -4.21
CA TYR A 25 2.17 -1.95 -3.64
C TYR A 25 2.05 -3.13 -4.61
N ASP A 26 0.85 -3.38 -5.13
CA ASP A 26 0.59 -4.48 -6.07
C ASP A 26 1.41 -4.35 -7.37
N LEU A 27 1.54 -3.12 -7.91
CA LEU A 27 2.43 -2.85 -9.04
C LEU A 27 3.88 -3.18 -8.71
N THR A 28 4.38 -2.73 -7.56
CA THR A 28 5.75 -2.99 -7.13
C THR A 28 6.00 -4.49 -6.97
N VAL A 29 5.05 -5.25 -6.44
CA VAL A 29 5.14 -6.72 -6.29
C VAL A 29 5.30 -7.38 -7.66
N ARG A 30 4.50 -6.98 -8.66
CA ARG A 30 4.58 -7.53 -10.02
C ARG A 30 5.92 -7.20 -10.68
N PHE A 31 6.41 -5.97 -10.51
CA PHE A 31 7.72 -5.56 -11.02
C PHE A 31 8.87 -6.33 -10.35
N ALA A 32 8.83 -6.49 -9.02
CA ALA A 32 9.81 -7.26 -8.28
C ALA A 32 9.85 -8.73 -8.76
N ALA A 33 8.67 -9.35 -8.92
CA ALA A 33 8.56 -10.72 -9.42
C ALA A 33 9.12 -10.86 -10.85
N SER A 34 8.86 -9.89 -11.73
CA SER A 34 9.40 -9.92 -13.11
C SER A 34 10.93 -9.83 -13.17
N GLN A 35 11.56 -9.27 -12.13
CA GLN A 35 13.00 -9.05 -12.05
C GLN A 35 13.70 -10.02 -11.08
N ASN A 36 13.00 -11.04 -10.56
CA ASN A 36 13.49 -11.94 -9.49
C ASN A 36 14.03 -11.18 -8.26
N MET A 37 13.44 -10.04 -7.94
CA MET A 37 13.79 -9.23 -6.78
C MET A 37 12.92 -9.62 -5.57
N PRO A 38 13.40 -9.35 -4.33
CA PRO A 38 12.62 -9.62 -3.13
C PRO A 38 11.28 -8.88 -3.13
N ALA A 39 10.26 -9.49 -2.51
CA ALA A 39 8.95 -8.89 -2.44
C ALA A 39 9.01 -7.55 -1.67
N PRO A 40 8.39 -6.49 -2.21
CA PRO A 40 8.31 -5.20 -1.54
C PRO A 40 7.52 -5.30 -0.22
N GLN A 41 7.78 -4.38 0.71
CA GLN A 41 6.91 -4.17 1.88
C GLN A 41 5.75 -3.23 1.56
N LYS A 42 4.59 -3.46 2.18
CA LYS A 42 3.42 -2.59 2.06
C LYS A 42 3.63 -1.31 2.87
N GLN A 43 3.62 -0.17 2.18
CA GLN A 43 3.81 1.13 2.81
C GLN A 43 2.49 1.66 3.37
N ARG A 44 2.57 2.64 4.27
CA ARG A 44 1.41 3.32 4.86
C ARG A 44 1.10 4.67 4.21
N SER A 45 1.95 5.10 3.29
CA SER A 45 1.88 6.39 2.60
C SER A 45 2.13 6.17 1.11
N VAL A 46 1.33 6.81 0.27
CA VAL A 46 1.48 6.80 -1.18
C VAL A 46 2.89 7.26 -1.60
N GLY A 47 3.44 8.28 -0.91
CA GLY A 47 4.76 8.81 -1.24
C GLY A 47 5.89 7.79 -1.03
N ASP A 48 5.80 6.98 0.03
CA ASP A 48 6.77 5.93 0.29
C ASP A 48 6.56 4.73 -0.63
N ALA A 49 5.31 4.40 -0.97
CA ALA A 49 5.00 3.38 -1.98
C ALA A 49 5.57 3.74 -3.37
N LEU A 50 5.48 5.01 -3.76
CA LEU A 50 6.05 5.52 -5.02
C LEU A 50 7.58 5.50 -5.02
N LYS A 51 8.21 5.94 -3.93
CA LYS A 51 9.68 5.83 -3.77
C LYS A 51 10.12 4.39 -3.87
N GLN A 52 9.40 3.49 -3.20
CA GLN A 52 9.71 2.08 -3.27
C GLN A 52 9.55 1.54 -4.67
N LEU A 53 8.45 1.84 -5.38
CA LEU A 53 8.26 1.47 -6.79
C LEU A 53 9.43 1.94 -7.66
N SER A 54 9.89 3.18 -7.48
CA SER A 54 11.00 3.73 -8.26
C SER A 54 12.32 2.95 -8.11
N SER A 55 12.55 2.34 -6.94
CA SER A 55 13.72 1.47 -6.70
C SER A 55 13.66 0.13 -7.46
N TYR A 56 12.48 -0.26 -7.94
CA TYR A 56 12.27 -1.46 -8.75
C TYR A 56 12.06 -1.14 -10.24
N LEU A 57 12.09 0.13 -10.65
CA LEU A 57 12.01 0.46 -12.06
C LEU A 57 13.39 0.30 -12.70
N PRO A 58 13.50 -0.37 -13.87
CA PRO A 58 14.74 -0.37 -14.64
C PRO A 58 15.04 1.05 -15.12
N ASN A 59 16.33 1.42 -15.14
CA ASN A 59 16.81 2.70 -15.66
C ASN A 59 16.33 2.98 -17.10
#